data_AF-A0A3B8SZG1-F1
#
_entry.id   AF-A0A3B8SZG1-F1
#
_cell.length_a   1.000
_cell.length_b   1.000
_cell.length_c   1.000
_cell.angle_alpha   90.00
_cell.angle_beta   90.00
_cell.angle_gamma   90.00
#
_symmetry.space_group_name_H-M   'P 1'
#
loop_
_entity.id
_entity.type
_entity.pdbx_description
1 polymer ?
#
loop_
_entity_poly.entity_id
_entity_poly.type
_entity_poly.pdbx_seq_one_letter_code
_entity_poly.pdbx_strand_id
1 'polypeptide(L)' 'MYSTPPAVGHVQHITENVLWCRMPLPLALDHINVYLVRDNHGWAIIDCGMATSETIAAW' A
#
# COMPACT_ATOMS: atom_id res chain seq x y z
N MET A 1 -17.46 7.51 -7.46
CA MET A 1 -16.58 8.41 -6.70
C MET A 1 -15.33 7.63 -6.35
N TYR A 2 -14.15 8.23 -6.49
CA TYR A 2 -12.92 7.60 -6.00
C TYR A 2 -12.87 7.71 -4.48
N SER A 3 -12.49 6.62 -3.82
CA SER A 3 -12.25 6.59 -2.38
C SER A 3 -11.04 7.44 -2.03
N THR A 4 -11.09 8.10 -0.87
CA THR A 4 -9.92 8.78 -0.29
C THR A 4 -8.78 7.76 -0.12
N PRO A 5 -7.53 8.11 -0.52
CA PRO A 5 -6.40 7.23 -0.28
C PRO A 5 -6.16 6.90 1.20
N PRO A 6 -5.69 5.68 1.52
CA PRO A 6 -5.28 5.36 2.89
C PRO A 6 -4.11 6.25 3.30
N ALA A 7 -4.08 6.58 4.59
CA ALA A 7 -2.91 7.19 5.20
C ALA A 7 -1.72 6.23 5.14
N VAL A 8 -0.49 6.78 5.23
CA VAL A 8 0.72 5.96 5.38
C VAL A 8 0.57 5.05 6.61
N GLY A 9 1.01 3.79 6.49
CA GLY A 9 0.84 2.80 7.56
C GLY A 9 -0.55 2.16 7.66
N HIS A 10 -1.47 2.50 6.75
CA HIS A 10 -2.84 1.98 6.76
C HIS A 10 -3.19 1.27 5.46
N VAL A 11 -4.15 0.36 5.56
CA VAL A 11 -4.73 -0.35 4.41
C VAL A 11 -6.22 -0.04 4.31
N GLN A 12 -6.75 -0.03 3.08
CA GLN A 12 -8.16 0.14 2.80
C GLN A 12 -8.64 -0.89 1.77
N HIS A 13 -9.83 -1.45 1.98
CA HIS A 13 -10.49 -2.28 0.97
C HIS A 13 -10.93 -1.45 -0.24
N ILE A 14 -10.47 -1.87 -1.43
CA ILE A 14 -11.09 -1.46 -2.70
C ILE A 14 -12.27 -2.38 -2.99
N THR A 15 -12.06 -3.68 -2.79
CA THR A 15 -13.08 -4.74 -2.83
C THR A 15 -12.87 -5.68 -1.65
N GLU A 16 -13.71 -6.70 -1.50
CA GLU A 16 -13.51 -7.76 -0.50
C GLU A 16 -12.12 -8.41 -0.60
N ASN A 17 -11.60 -8.57 -1.82
CA ASN A 17 -10.39 -9.35 -2.11
C ASN A 17 -9.17 -8.51 -2.51
N VAL A 18 -9.28 -7.18 -2.47
CA VAL A 18 -8.19 -6.26 -2.84
C VAL A 18 -8.08 -5.15 -1.79
N LEU A 19 -6.94 -5.10 -1.12
CA LEU A 19 -6.53 -3.99 -0.27
C LEU A 19 -5.59 -3.07 -1.02
N TRP A 20 -5.64 -1.80 -0.63
CA TRP A 20 -4.76 -0.73 -1.05
C TRP A 20 -4.00 -0.19 0.14
N CYS A 21 -2.69 -0.03 -0.02
CA CYS A 21 -1.78 0.66 0.88
C CYS A 21 -0.98 1.73 0.10
N ARG A 22 -0.40 2.70 0.81
CA ARG A 22 0.52 3.69 0.23
C ARG A 22 1.83 3.71 0.99
N MET A 23 2.94 3.66 0.24
CA MET A 23 4.29 3.82 0.76
C MET A 23 4.86 5.17 0.36
N PRO A 24 5.51 5.91 1.28
CA PRO A 24 6.12 7.20 0.97
C PRO A 24 7.31 7.01 0.04
N LEU A 25 7.57 7.99 -0.82
CA LEU A 25 8.75 8.07 -1.66
C LEU A 25 9.45 9.43 -1.43
N PRO A 26 10.78 9.47 -1.23
CA PRO A 26 11.54 10.71 -1.07
C PRO A 26 11.85 11.35 -2.44
N LEU A 27 10.85 11.46 -3.31
CA LEU A 27 10.96 11.93 -4.69
C LEU A 27 9.86 12.95 -5.00
N ALA A 28 9.91 13.58 -6.18
CA ALA A 28 8.83 14.48 -6.63
C ALA A 28 7.48 13.76 -6.77
N LEU A 29 7.50 12.48 -7.15
CA LEU A 29 6.39 11.56 -6.94
C LEU A 29 6.50 11.04 -5.51
N ASP A 30 5.65 11.54 -4.61
CA ASP A 30 5.81 11.42 -3.16
C ASP A 30 5.28 10.11 -2.55
N HIS A 31 4.70 9.23 -3.39
CA HIS A 31 4.19 7.93 -2.95
C HIS A 31 4.10 6.91 -4.08
N ILE A 32 4.01 5.64 -3.69
CA ILE A 32 3.57 4.54 -4.54
C ILE A 32 2.38 3.83 -3.90
N ASN A 33 1.48 3.30 -4.73
CA ASN A 33 0.43 2.40 -4.27
C ASN A 33 0.96 0.98 -4.21
N VAL A 34 0.66 0.29 -3.11
CA VAL A 34 0.91 -1.12 -2.94
C VAL A 34 -0.43 -1.83 -2.80
N TYR A 35 -0.55 -2.99 -3.44
CA TYR A 35 -1.80 -3.76 -3.42
C TYR A 35 -1.59 -5.11 -2.77
N LEU A 36 -2.57 -5.51 -1.97
CA LEU A 36 -2.63 -6.86 -1.42
C LEU A 36 -3.85 -7.55 -2.03
N VAL A 37 -3.62 -8.67 -2.71
CA VAL A 37 -4.67 -9.47 -3.35
C VAL A 37 -4.85 -10.75 -2.56
N ARG A 38 -6.10 -11.09 -2.25
CA ARG A 38 -6.42 -12.28 -1.47
C ARG A 38 -5.85 -13.52 -2.18
N ASP A 39 -5.01 -14.28 -1.46
CA ASP A 39 -4.40 -15.51 -1.98
C ASP A 39 -4.44 -16.60 -0.90
N ASN A 40 -5.30 -17.59 -1.10
CA ASN A 40 -5.53 -18.70 -0.17
C ASN A 40 -5.75 -18.23 1.29
N HIS A 41 -4.85 -18.62 2.21
CA HIS A 41 -4.90 -18.26 3.63
C HIS A 41 -4.20 -16.92 3.96
N GLY A 42 -3.80 -16.14 2.95
CA GLY A 42 -3.04 -14.91 3.12
C GLY A 42 -3.28 -13.90 2.01
N TRP A 43 -2.27 -13.07 1.76
CA TRP A 43 -2.29 -12.01 0.76
C TRP A 43 -1.05 -12.11 -0.11
N ALA A 44 -1.21 -12.04 -1.42
CA ALA A 44 -0.11 -11.75 -2.34
C ALA A 44 0.08 -10.23 -2.40
N ILE A 45 1.31 -9.77 -2.22
CA ILE A 45 1.66 -8.34 -2.24
C ILE A 45 2.21 -7.99 -3.62
N ILE A 46 1.72 -6.89 -4.20
CA ILE A 46 2.19 -6.32 -5.47
C ILE A 46 2.87 -4.99 -5.15
N ASP A 47 4.18 -4.94 -5.40
CA ASP A 47 5.14 -3.90 -4.99
C ASP A 47 5.35 -3.76 -3.47
N CYS A 48 6.48 -3.15 -3.07
CA CYS A 48 6.87 -3.02 -1.67
C CYS A 48 7.28 -1.59 -1.24
N GLY A 49 7.40 -0.66 -2.19
CA GLY A 49 8.05 0.64 -1.95
C GLY A 49 9.58 0.58 -1.95
N MET A 50 10.21 1.70 -1.60
CA MET A 50 11.67 1.82 -1.51
C MET A 50 12.20 1.35 -0.14
N ALA A 51 13.44 0.88 -0.07
CA ALA A 51 14.07 0.52 1.19
C ALA A 51 14.55 1.76 1.98
N THR A 52 13.62 2.61 2.42
CA THR A 52 13.90 3.75 3.32
C THR A 52 13.38 3.47 4.73
N SER A 53 13.88 4.22 5.70
CA SER A 53 13.44 4.15 7.09
C SER A 53 11.93 4.41 7.22
N GLU A 54 11.41 5.35 6.43
CA GLU A 54 9.99 5.74 6.43
C GLU A 54 9.11 4.65 5.84
N THR A 55 9.52 4.01 4.73
CA THR A 55 8.78 2.88 4.15
C THR A 55 8.80 1.67 5.08
N ILE A 56 9.93 1.36 5.74
CA ILE A 56 10.01 0.27 6.72
C ILE A 56 9.10 0.53 7.93
N ALA A 57 9.01 1.78 8.40
CA ALA A 57 8.10 2.15 9.50
C ALA A 57 6.62 2.19 9.09
N ALA A 58 6.34 2.30 7.79
CA ALA A 58 4.99 2.31 7.23
C ALA A 58 4.45 0.91 6.90
N TRP A 59 5.30 -0.12 6.92
CA TRP A 59 4.90 -1.51 6.83
C TRP A 59 4.48 -2.05 8.20
#